data_AF-A0AAV5LTV0-F1
#
_entry.id   AF-A0AAV5LTV0-F1
#
_cell.length_a   1.000
_cell.length_b   1.000
_cell.length_c   1.000
_cell.angle_alpha   90.00
_cell.angle_beta   90.00
_cell.angle_gamma   90.00
#
_symmetry.space_group_name_H-M   'P 1'
#
loop_
_entity.id
_entity.type
_entity.pdbx_description
1 polymer ?
#
loop_
_entity_poly.entity_id
_entity_poly.type
_entity_poly.pdbx_seq_one_letter_code
_entity_poly.pdbx_strand_id
1 'polypeptide(L)' 'MIEVERLLLAVALEDPANQRFVLLSDSCVPLYNFSYIYKYLMASPRSYVDR' A
#
# COMPACT_ATOMS: atom_id res chain seq x y z
N MET A 1 -2.46 -7.80 -11.54
CA MET A 1 -3.13 -6.51 -11.29
C MET A 1 -4.26 -6.31 -12.28
N ILE A 2 -5.46 -6.06 -11.75
CA ILE A 2 -6.67 -5.80 -12.54
C ILE A 2 -6.71 -4.29 -12.90
N GLU A 3 -7.42 -3.92 -13.97
CA GLU A 3 -7.45 -2.55 -14.50
C GLU A 3 -7.87 -1.49 -13.47
N VAL A 4 -8.79 -1.84 -12.57
CA VAL A 4 -9.25 -0.97 -11.46
C VAL A 4 -8.11 -0.62 -10.50
N GLU A 5 -7.26 -1.59 -10.13
CA GLU A 5 -6.12 -1.35 -9.23
C GLU A 5 -5.10 -0.39 -9.87
N ARG A 6 -4.92 -0.49 -11.19
CA ARG A 6 -4.04 0.41 -11.95
C ARG A 6 -4.57 1.84 -11.97
N LEU A 7 -5.89 2.00 -12.15
CA LEU A 7 -6.52 3.32 -12.15
C LEU A 7 -6.44 3.96 -10.75
N LEU A 8 -6.74 3.21 -9.69
CA LEU A 8 -6.59 3.66 -8.30
C LEU A 8 -5.16 4.13 -8.00
N LEU A 9 -4.17 3.36 -8.44
CA LEU A 9 -2.77 3.73 -8.26
C LEU A 9 -2.39 4.98 -9.06
N ALA A 10 -2.90 5.12 -10.29
CA ALA A 10 -2.65 6.30 -11.12
C ALA A 10 -3.15 7.60 -10.45
N VAL A 11 -4.38 7.57 -9.92
CA VAL A 11 -4.95 8.72 -9.18
C VAL A 11 -4.11 9.04 -7.94
N ALA A 12 -3.70 8.01 -7.20
CA ALA A 12 -2.92 8.22 -5.99
C ALA A 12 -1.50 8.77 -6.28
N LEU A 13 -0.96 8.53 -7.47
CA LEU A 13 0.33 9.06 -7.93
C LEU A 13 0.27 10.55 -8.35
N GLU A 14 -0.92 11.13 -8.51
CA GLU A 14 -1.05 12.56 -8.83
C GLU A 14 -0.58 13.45 -7.68
N ASP A 15 -0.63 12.96 -6.44
CA ASP A 15 -0.07 13.65 -5.28
C ASP A 15 1.37 13.21 -5.00
N PRO A 16 2.38 14.09 -5.20
CA PRO A 16 3.78 13.77 -4.97
C PRO A 16 4.12 13.54 -3.48
N ALA A 17 3.23 13.89 -2.54
CA ALA A 17 3.41 13.58 -1.12
C ALA A 17 3.19 12.09 -0.81
N ASN A 18 2.53 11.34 -1.69
CA ASN A 18 2.29 9.90 -1.51
C ASN A 18 3.57 9.08 -1.80
N GLN A 19 4.23 8.63 -0.73
CA GLN A 19 5.49 7.88 -0.83
C GLN A 19 5.32 6.36 -0.88
N ARG A 20 4.21 5.84 -0.33
CA ARG A 20 3.94 4.41 -0.18
C ARG A 20 2.48 4.13 -0.52
N PHE A 21 2.23 3.03 -1.22
CA PHE A 21 0.90 2.58 -1.60
C PHE A 21 0.64 1.18 -1.05
N VAL A 22 -0.55 0.95 -0.51
CA VAL A 22 -1.00 -0.35 0.00
C VAL A 22 -2.38 -0.61 -0.58
N LEU A 23 -2.55 -1.75 -1.24
CA LEU A 23 -3.85 -2.23 -1.71
C LEU A 23 -4.38 -3.23 -0.68
N LEU A 24 -5.64 -3.07 -0.28
CA LEU A 24 -6.33 -3.93 0.68
C LEU A 24 -7.70 -4.31 0.12
N SER A 25 -8.15 -5.54 0.37
CA SER A 25 -9.53 -5.99 0.16
C SER A 25 -10.35 -5.87 1.44
N ASP A 26 -11.65 -6.06 1.30
CA ASP A 26 -12.62 -6.17 2.40
C ASP A 26 -12.33 -7.32 3.37
N SER A 27 -11.66 -8.37 2.89
CA SER A 27 -11.22 -9.51 3.68
C SER A 27 -9.91 -9.31 4.46
N CYS A 28 -9.22 -8.18 4.28
CA CYS A 28 -7.97 -7.91 4.99
C CYS A 28 -8.21 -7.55 6.47
N VAL A 29 -7.54 -8.27 7.38
CA VAL A 29 -7.61 -8.03 8.83
C VAL A 29 -6.24 -7.63 9.35
N PRO A 30 -6.10 -6.51 10.09
CA PRO A 30 -4.82 -6.10 10.66
C PRO A 30 -4.38 -7.07 11.77
N LEU A 31 -3.17 -7.62 11.65
CA LEU A 31 -2.57 -8.48 12.67
C LEU A 31 -1.78 -7.71 13.74
N TYR A 32 -1.38 -6.48 13.42
CA TYR A 32 -0.64 -5.58 14.30
C TYR A 32 -1.27 -4.20 14.30
N ASN A 33 -0.95 -3.39 15.31
CA ASN A 33 -1.43 -2.00 15.37
C ASN A 33 -0.80 -1.14 14.25
N PHE A 34 -1.45 -0.03 13.95
CA PHE A 34 -1.03 0.87 12.88
C PHE A 34 0.40 1.41 13.08
N SER A 35 0.77 1.81 14.30
CA SER A 35 2.11 2.36 14.58
C SER A 35 3.22 1.36 14.27
N TYR A 36 3.00 0.07 14.51
CA TYR A 36 3.93 -0.98 14.15
C TYR A 36 4.04 -1.14 12.63
N ILE A 37 2.90 -1.26 11.94
CA ILE A 37 2.83 -1.42 10.48
C ILE A 37 3.49 -0.24 9.78
N TYR A 38 3.15 1.00 10.18
CA TYR A 38 3.71 2.21 9.61
C TYR A 38 5.24 2.25 9.75
N LYS A 39 5.76 2.00 10.95
CA LYS A 39 7.22 1.96 11.18
C LYS A 39 7.89 0.90 10.32
N TYR A 40 7.29 -0.28 10.20
CA TYR A 40 7.82 -1.37 9.38
C TYR A 40 7.88 -1.01 7.88
N LEU A 41 6.77 -0.48 7.34
CA LEU A 41 6.69 -0.09 5.93
C LEU A 41 7.62 1.08 5.58
N MET A 42 7.72 2.07 6.48
CA MET A 42 8.56 3.25 6.24
C MET A 42 10.06 2.94 6.35
N ALA A 43 10.44 1.97 7.18
CA ALA A 43 11.85 1.56 7.34
C ALA A 43 12.37 0.65 6.21
N SER A 44 11.49 0.00 5.45
CA SER A 44 11.89 -0.96 4.39
C SER A 44 12.03 -0.28 3.03
N PRO A 45 13.13 -0.48 2.28
CA PRO A 45 13.23 -0.01 0.90
C PRO A 45 12.56 -0.96 -0.11
N ARG A 46 12.01 -2.09 0.35
CA ARG A 46 11.45 -3.14 -0.51
C ARG A 46 9.97 -2.94 -0.77
N SER A 47 9.54 -3.26 -1.99
CA SER A 47 8.12 -3.47 -2.34
C SER A 47 7.76 -4.94 -2.16
N TYR A 48 6.56 -5.20 -1.66
CA TYR A 48 6.02 -6.55 -1.49
C TYR A 48 4.81 -6.67 -2.43
N VAL A 49 4.94 -7.56 -3.42
CA VAL A 49 3.90 -7.85 -4.39
C VAL A 49 3.85 -9.37 -4.50
N ASP A 50 2.70 -9.96 -4.20
CA ASP A 50 2.51 -11.40 -4.39
C ASP A 50 2.36 -11.71 -5.89
N ARG A 51 2.81 -12.89 -6.31
CA ARG A 51 2.81 -13.27 -7.74
C ARG A 51 1.43 -13.70 -8.24
#